data_AF-A0A3C2AZ08-F1
#
_entry.id   AF-A0A3C2AZ08-F1
#
_cell.length_a   1.000
_cell.length_b   1.000
_cell.length_c   1.000
_cell.angle_alpha   90.00
_cell.angle_beta   90.00
_cell.angle_gamma   90.00
#
_symmetry.space_group_name_H-M   'P 1'
#
loop_
_entity.id
_entity.type
_entity.pdbx_description
1 polymer ?
#
loop_
_entity_poly.entity_id
_entity_poly.type
_entity_poly.pdbx_seq_one_letter_code
_entity_poly.pdbx_strand_id
1 'polypeptide(L)'
;QAIAAWIDDVREADGAATLYAFCASAAIYVELDTTPPYPYLWADHVRMADGAQQLLADYLTGPDAPDFVARFQDDDSKCDVDGLALGALTANYEPLGRIGHVDILRRSDVPVPSVLP
;
A
#
# COMPACT_ATOMS: atom_id res chain seq x y z
N GLN A 1 -14.29 -2.96 0.80
CA GLN A 1 -14.95 -3.58 1.96
C GLN A 1 -14.09 -4.63 2.65
N ALA A 2 -13.77 -5.78 2.04
CA ALA A 2 -13.03 -6.85 2.73
C ALA A 2 -11.65 -6.44 3.28
N ILE A 3 -10.89 -5.65 2.51
CA ILE A 3 -9.56 -5.16 2.96
C ILE A 3 -9.68 -4.13 4.08
N ALA A 4 -10.69 -3.25 4.02
CA ALA A 4 -10.92 -2.27 5.08
C ALA A 4 -11.30 -2.97 6.39
N ALA A 5 -12.21 -3.94 6.33
CA ALA A 5 -12.58 -4.77 7.48
C ALA A 5 -11.37 -5.49 8.07
N TRP A 6 -10.52 -6.09 7.22
CA TRP A 6 -9.29 -6.73 7.69
C TRP A 6 -8.34 -5.74 8.40
N ILE A 7 -8.16 -4.53 7.88
CA ILE A 7 -7.35 -3.51 8.57
C ILE A 7 -7.94 -3.12 9.92
N ASP A 8 -9.26 -3.02 10.03
CA ASP A 8 -9.91 -2.72 11.30
C ASP A 8 -9.71 -3.86 12.32
N ASP A 9 -9.78 -5.14 11.88
CA ASP A 9 -9.49 -6.30 12.72
C ASP A 9 -8.02 -6.30 13.21
N VAL A 10 -7.06 -5.97 12.33
CA VAL A 10 -5.65 -5.80 12.71
C VAL A 10 -5.51 -4.67 13.73
N ARG A 11 -6.23 -3.56 13.55
CA ARG A 11 -6.17 -2.43 14.47
C ARG A 11 -6.69 -2.76 15.86
N GLU A 12 -7.75 -3.54 15.92
CA GLU A 12 -8.31 -4.03 17.17
C GLU A 12 -7.36 -4.98 17.89
N ALA A 13 -6.70 -5.89 17.16
CA ALA A 13 -5.82 -6.90 17.73
C ALA A 13 -4.43 -6.37 18.14
N ASP A 14 -3.81 -5.57 17.28
CA ASP A 14 -2.38 -5.24 17.35
C ASP A 14 -2.10 -3.73 17.55
N GLY A 15 -3.13 -2.89 17.44
CA GLY A 15 -3.02 -1.44 17.57
C GLY A 15 -2.88 -0.71 16.23
N ALA A 16 -2.34 0.51 16.24
CA ALA A 16 -2.35 1.36 15.04
C ALA A 16 -1.70 0.68 13.82
N ALA A 17 -2.43 0.70 12.69
CA ALA A 17 -1.98 0.15 11.41
C ALA A 17 -2.36 1.06 10.25
N THR A 18 -1.43 1.21 9.32
CA THR A 18 -1.56 2.03 8.11
C THR A 18 -1.54 1.18 6.84
N LEU A 19 -2.34 1.56 5.85
CA LEU A 19 -2.46 0.87 4.57
C LEU A 19 -2.30 1.85 3.41
N TYR A 20 -1.49 1.47 2.43
CA TYR A 20 -1.47 2.12 1.13
C TYR A 20 -2.10 1.24 0.04
N ALA A 21 -3.08 1.76 -0.69
CA ALA A 21 -3.60 1.10 -1.88
C ALA A 21 -2.74 1.48 -3.09
N PHE A 22 -1.96 0.52 -3.59
CA PHE A 22 -0.99 0.76 -4.65
C PHE A 22 -1.68 1.10 -5.98
N CYS A 23 -1.77 2.40 -6.27
CA CYS A 23 -2.18 2.99 -7.54
C CYS A 23 -3.55 2.56 -8.10
N ALA A 24 -4.49 2.15 -7.26
CA ALA A 24 -5.69 1.46 -7.73
C ALA A 24 -7.01 1.81 -7.03
N SER A 25 -7.01 2.38 -5.82
CA SER A 25 -8.26 2.62 -5.09
C SER A 25 -8.19 3.76 -4.09
N ALA A 26 -9.00 4.79 -4.32
CA ALA A 26 -9.28 5.82 -3.33
C ALA A 26 -10.41 5.43 -2.36
N ALA A 27 -11.28 4.49 -2.75
CA ALA A 27 -12.46 4.12 -1.98
C ALA A 27 -12.11 3.50 -0.63
N ILE A 28 -10.98 2.80 -0.53
CA ILE A 28 -10.55 2.17 0.72
C ILE A 28 -10.33 3.18 1.85
N TYR A 29 -9.88 4.39 1.52
CA TYR A 29 -9.62 5.45 2.50
C TYR A 29 -10.92 6.03 3.06
N VAL A 30 -11.97 6.08 2.23
CA VAL A 30 -13.31 6.45 2.68
C VAL A 30 -13.88 5.39 3.62
N GLU A 31 -13.70 4.11 3.29
CA GLU A 31 -14.15 3.00 4.15
C GLU A 31 -13.42 2.98 5.50
N LEU A 32 -12.12 3.29 5.51
CA LEU A 32 -11.28 3.34 6.70
C LEU A 32 -11.38 4.65 7.50
N ASP A 33 -12.17 5.62 7.04
CA ASP A 33 -12.22 6.99 7.58
C ASP A 33 -10.81 7.59 7.77
N THR A 34 -9.96 7.43 6.76
CA THR A 34 -8.57 7.90 6.79
C THR A 34 -8.27 8.82 5.62
N THR A 35 -7.37 9.77 5.86
CA THR A 35 -6.78 10.53 4.76
C THR A 35 -5.65 9.71 4.12
N PRO A 36 -5.60 9.58 2.78
CA PRO A 36 -4.51 8.90 2.12
C PRO A 36 -3.16 9.57 2.44
N PRO A 37 -2.16 8.81 2.87
CA PRO A 37 -0.85 9.36 3.25
C PRO A 37 0.00 9.80 2.04
N TYR A 38 -0.29 9.28 0.84
CA TYR A 38 0.35 9.67 -0.42
C TYR A 38 -0.67 10.34 -1.36
N PRO A 39 -0.32 11.48 -2.00
CA PRO A 39 -1.29 12.32 -2.71
C PRO A 39 -1.83 11.74 -4.03
N TYR A 40 -1.17 10.74 -4.62
CA TYR A 40 -1.57 10.19 -5.92
C TYR A 40 -2.06 8.74 -5.81
N LEU A 41 -3.37 8.54 -5.88
CA LEU A 41 -3.98 7.22 -5.66
C LEU A 41 -4.23 6.40 -6.93
N TRP A 42 -4.10 7.02 -8.09
CA TRP A 42 -4.36 6.39 -9.39
C TRP A 42 -3.08 6.35 -10.23
N ALA A 43 -2.86 5.21 -10.89
CA ALA A 43 -1.67 4.96 -11.73
C ALA A 43 -1.37 6.10 -12.72
N ASP A 44 -2.41 6.65 -13.36
CA ASP A 44 -2.27 7.74 -14.33
C ASP A 44 -1.61 8.99 -13.73
N HIS A 45 -1.93 9.36 -12.49
CA HIS A 45 -1.32 10.52 -11.84
C HIS A 45 0.11 10.22 -11.39
N VAL A 46 0.37 9.02 -10.87
CA VAL A 46 1.73 8.61 -10.50
C VAL A 46 2.64 8.64 -11.73
N ARG A 47 2.13 8.22 -12.90
CA ARG A 47 2.88 8.19 -14.15
C ARG A 47 3.09 9.57 -14.77
N MET A 48 2.07 10.41 -14.77
CA MET A 48 2.06 11.65 -15.58
C MET A 48 2.49 12.89 -14.81
N ALA A 49 2.40 12.90 -13.47
CA ALA A 49 2.80 14.05 -12.69
C ALA A 49 4.33 14.06 -12.47
N ASP A 50 4.94 15.21 -12.72
CA ASP A 50 6.38 15.39 -12.56
C ASP A 50 6.84 15.01 -11.15
N GLY A 51 7.81 14.09 -11.08
CA GLY A 51 8.39 13.63 -9.81
C GLY A 51 7.51 12.69 -8.98
N ALA A 52 6.30 12.35 -9.41
CA ALA A 52 5.39 11.52 -8.62
C ALA A 52 5.91 10.09 -8.38
N GLN A 53 6.58 9.47 -9.36
CA GLN A 53 7.22 8.16 -9.19
C GLN A 53 8.35 8.18 -8.14
N GLN A 54 9.20 9.22 -8.15
CA GLN A 54 10.23 9.40 -7.12
C GLN A 54 9.58 9.63 -5.75
N LEU A 55 8.55 10.49 -5.68
CA LEU A 55 7.82 10.74 -4.44
C LEU A 55 7.18 9.47 -3.87
N LEU A 56 6.67 8.58 -4.74
CA LEU A 56 6.13 7.29 -4.31
C LEU A 56 7.22 6.38 -3.74
N ALA A 57 8.37 6.30 -4.41
CA ALA A 57 9.50 5.53 -3.91
C ALA A 57 10.02 6.07 -2.57
N ASP A 58 10.13 7.39 -2.43
CA ASP A 58 10.52 8.06 -1.19
C ASP A 58 9.50 7.78 -0.08
N TYR A 59 8.20 7.82 -0.39
CA TYR A 59 7.14 7.48 0.55
C TYR A 59 7.24 6.02 1.02
N LEU A 60 7.46 5.07 0.11
CA LEU A 60 7.54 3.64 0.43
C LEU A 60 8.82 3.24 1.19
N THR A 61 9.87 4.07 1.14
CA THR A 61 11.15 3.84 1.83
C THR A 61 11.33 4.70 3.08
N GLY A 62 10.53 5.75 3.22
CA GLY A 62 10.67 6.76 4.25
C GLY A 62 10.15 6.35 5.63
N PRO A 63 10.36 7.19 6.64
CA PRO A 63 9.89 6.92 8.01
C PRO A 63 8.36 6.87 8.13
N ASP A 64 7.65 7.54 7.23
CA ASP A 64 6.18 7.58 7.18
C ASP A 64 5.58 6.50 6.25
N ALA A 65 6.41 5.55 5.79
CA ALA A 65 5.98 4.44 4.94
C ALA A 65 4.83 3.65 5.59
N PRO A 66 3.89 3.11 4.80
CA PRO A 66 2.76 2.37 5.35
C PRO A 66 3.21 1.02 5.92
N ASP A 67 2.49 0.51 6.91
CA ASP A 67 2.73 -0.82 7.46
C ASP A 67 2.37 -1.91 6.44
N PHE A 68 1.32 -1.66 5.67
CA PHE A 68 0.79 -2.56 4.66
C PHE A 68 0.60 -1.89 3.30
N VAL A 69 0.79 -2.66 2.23
CA VAL A 69 0.47 -2.24 0.86
C VAL A 69 -0.50 -3.24 0.24
N ALA A 70 -1.64 -2.75 -0.23
CA ALA A 70 -2.61 -3.52 -1.00
C ALA A 70 -2.37 -3.31 -2.50
N ARG A 71 -1.98 -4.38 -3.20
CA ARG A 71 -1.74 -4.41 -4.64
C ARG A 71 -2.93 -5.00 -5.36
N PHE A 72 -3.76 -4.11 -5.93
CA PHE A 72 -4.98 -4.49 -6.64
C PHE A 72 -4.74 -4.84 -8.12
N GLN A 73 -3.57 -4.51 -8.65
CA GLN A 73 -3.21 -4.76 -10.04
C GLN A 73 -2.05 -5.76 -10.08
N ASP A 74 -2.15 -6.75 -10.96
CA ASP A 74 -1.10 -7.75 -11.18
C ASP A 74 0.10 -7.17 -11.95
N ASP A 75 -0.07 -6.01 -12.59
CA ASP A 75 0.91 -5.40 -13.48
C ASP A 75 1.31 -4.01 -12.96
N ASP A 76 2.41 -3.98 -12.20
CA ASP A 76 2.94 -2.74 -11.60
C ASP A 76 3.46 -1.76 -12.66
N SER A 77 3.80 -2.24 -13.87
CA SER A 77 4.36 -1.41 -14.94
C SER A 77 3.40 -0.31 -15.42
N LYS A 78 2.11 -0.44 -15.08
CA LYS A 78 1.09 0.59 -15.34
C LYS A 78 1.23 1.80 -14.42
N CYS A 79 1.69 1.61 -13.19
CA CYS A 79 1.88 2.69 -12.22
C CYS A 79 3.33 3.16 -12.12
N ASP A 80 4.28 2.24 -12.27
CA ASP A 80 5.69 2.46 -12.00
C ASP A 80 6.52 2.12 -13.24
N VAL A 81 6.49 3.04 -14.21
CA VAL A 81 7.16 2.88 -15.50
C VAL A 81 8.68 2.83 -15.33
N ASP A 82 9.21 3.55 -14.35
CA ASP A 82 10.64 3.65 -14.08
C ASP A 82 11.15 2.55 -13.12
N GLY A 83 10.25 1.74 -12.56
CA GLY A 83 10.59 0.63 -11.65
C GLY A 83 11.02 1.07 -10.24
N LEU A 84 10.86 2.36 -9.89
CA LEU A 84 11.31 2.92 -8.62
C LEU A 84 10.45 2.43 -7.45
N ALA A 85 9.13 2.47 -7.62
CA ALA A 85 8.20 2.03 -6.58
C ALA A 85 8.26 0.51 -6.37
N LEU A 86 8.40 -0.28 -7.43
CA LEU A 86 8.60 -1.72 -7.38
C LEU A 86 9.93 -2.08 -6.71
N GLY A 87 10.99 -1.32 -6.99
CA GLY A 87 12.26 -1.43 -6.28
C GLY A 87 12.09 -1.19 -4.77
N ALA A 88 11.36 -0.14 -4.39
CA ALA A 88 11.05 0.15 -2.99
C ALA A 88 10.21 -0.95 -2.31
N LEU A 89 9.18 -1.47 -2.99
CA LEU A 89 8.37 -2.57 -2.47
C LEU A 89 9.21 -3.83 -2.27
N THR A 90 10.00 -4.22 -3.26
CA THR A 90 10.83 -5.44 -3.19
C THR A 90 11.90 -5.36 -2.10
N ALA A 91 12.43 -4.18 -1.82
CA ALA A 91 13.47 -3.99 -0.83
C ALA A 91 12.94 -3.92 0.62
N ASN A 92 11.71 -3.43 0.83
CA ASN A 92 11.21 -3.08 2.17
C ASN A 92 9.92 -3.79 2.57
N TYR A 93 9.30 -4.55 1.68
CA TYR A 93 8.04 -5.24 1.94
C TYR A 93 8.12 -6.70 1.55
N GLU A 94 7.36 -7.50 2.29
CA GLU A 94 7.25 -8.94 2.11
C GLU A 94 5.79 -9.34 1.87
N PRO A 95 5.52 -10.36 1.05
CA PRO A 95 4.17 -10.90 0.91
C PRO A 95 3.62 -11.40 2.25
N LEU A 96 2.45 -10.92 2.64
CA LEU A 96 1.74 -11.37 3.84
C LEU A 96 0.64 -12.37 3.49
N GLY A 97 -0.06 -12.15 2.39
CA GLY A 97 -1.15 -13.02 1.92
C GLY A 97 -2.05 -12.31 0.92
N ARG A 98 -3.29 -12.76 0.79
CA ARG A 98 -4.25 -12.26 -0.22
C ARG A 98 -5.65 -12.15 0.33
N ILE A 99 -6.30 -11.02 0.03
CA ILE A 99 -7.74 -10.84 0.24
C ILE A 99 -8.40 -10.85 -1.14
N GLY A 100 -8.99 -11.99 -1.50
CA GLY A 100 -9.50 -12.21 -2.85
C GLY A 100 -8.38 -12.18 -3.89
N HIS A 101 -8.39 -11.19 -4.78
CA HIS A 101 -7.38 -11.02 -5.83
C HIS A 101 -6.28 -10.01 -5.45
N VAL A 102 -6.35 -9.42 -4.26
CA VAL A 102 -5.47 -8.33 -3.85
C VAL A 102 -4.34 -8.90 -3.01
N ASP A 103 -3.12 -8.70 -3.48
CA ASP A 103 -1.91 -9.04 -2.73
C ASP A 103 -1.71 -8.03 -1.60
N ILE A 104 -1.50 -8.54 -0.39
CA ILE A 104 -1.18 -7.74 0.78
C ILE A 104 0.29 -7.94 1.08
N LEU A 105 1.03 -6.84 1.04
CA LEU A 105 2.42 -6.78 1.44
C LEU A 105 2.52 -6.13 2.82
N ARG A 106 3.45 -6.60 3.64
CA ARG A 106 3.79 -6.06 4.96
C ARG A 106 5.19 -5.47 4.92
N ARG A 107 5.41 -4.32 5.52
CA ARG A 107 6.76 -3.75 5.67
C ARG A 107 7.62 -4.69 6.54
N SER A 108 8.85 -4.97 6.11
CA SER A 108 9.69 -6.03 6.70
C SER A 108 10.05 -5.79 8.18
N ASP A 109 10.10 -4.54 8.62
CA ASP A 109 10.39 -4.15 10.00
C ASP A 109 9.14 -4.08 10.91
N VAL A 110 7.94 -4.23 10.35
CA VAL A 110 6.68 -4.30 11.09
C VAL A 110 6.43 -5.76 11.50
N PRO A 111 6.09 -6.06 12.76
CA PRO A 111 5.75 -7.42 13.19
C PRO A 111 4.64 -8.06 12.35
N VAL A 112 4.64 -9.39 12.24
CA VAL A 112 3.52 -10.10 11.59
C VAL A 112 2.26 -9.85 12.41
N PRO A 113 1.15 -9.39 11.82
CA PRO A 113 -0.08 -9.14 12.55
C PRO A 113 -0.70 -10.45 13.06
N SER A 114 -1.41 -10.36 14.18
CA SER A 114 -2.17 -11.48 14.77
C SER A 114 -3.33 -11.92 13.87
N VAL A 115 -3.82 -11.03 13.00
CA VAL A 115 -4.89 -11.29 12.03
C VAL A 115 -4.30 -11.32 10.62
N LEU A 116 -4.28 -12.50 10.02
CA LEU A 116 -3.78 -12.69 8.65
C LEU A 116 -4.86 -12.39 7.60
N PRO A 117 -4.47 -11.86 6.42
CA PRO A 117 -5.37 -11.56 5.30
C PRO A 117 -5.95 -12.82 4.63
#